data_AF-A0A7X6PA24-F1
#
_entry.id   AF-A0A7X6PA24-F1
#
_cell.length_a   1.000
_cell.length_b   1.000
_cell.length_c   1.000
_cell.angle_alpha   90.00
_cell.angle_beta   90.00
_cell.angle_gamma   90.00
#
_symmetry.space_group_name_H-M   'P 1'
#
loop_
_entity.id
_entity.type
_entity.pdbx_description
1 polymer ?
#
loop_
_entity_poly.entity_id
_entity_poly.type
_entity_poly.pdbx_seq_one_letter_code
_entity_poly.pdbx_strand_id
1 'polypeptide(L)'
;YGPEQIHSAQFLQAIERFHPQEVILALKPSPEGEATIHYLWELLKDKDIKVTRLSTGLPFGGDLEYSSMLTLSNAWKRRYPV
;
A
#
# COMPACT_ATOMS: atom_id res chain seq x y z
N TYR A 1 11.56 -11.94 2.50
CA TYR A 1 12.60 -11.00 2.07
C TYR A 1 12.84 -10.01 3.19
N GLY A 2 14.11 -9.73 3.52
CA GLY A 2 14.46 -8.82 4.61
C GLY A 2 14.43 -7.34 4.19
N PRO A 3 14.40 -6.39 5.15
CA PRO A 3 14.38 -4.95 4.89
C PRO A 3 15.50 -4.44 3.98
N GLU A 4 16.65 -5.12 3.98
CA GLU A 4 17.83 -4.75 3.17
C GLU A 4 17.70 -5.13 1.69
N GLN A 5 16.79 -6.06 1.35
CA GLN A 5 16.49 -6.41 -0.05
C GLN A 5 15.45 -5.48 -0.66
N ILE A 6 14.74 -4.73 0.18
CA ILE A 6 13.93 -3.59 -0.23
C ILE A 6 14.92 -2.44 -0.27
N HIS A 7 15.09 -1.78 -1.40
CA HIS A 7 16.05 -0.67 -1.59
C HIS A 7 15.64 0.60 -0.80
N SER A 8 15.35 0.47 0.50
CA SER A 8 14.78 1.47 1.39
C SER A 8 15.71 2.68 1.55
N ALA A 9 17.04 2.48 1.58
CA ALA A 9 18.00 3.56 1.60
C ALA A 9 17.91 4.46 0.36
N GLN A 10 17.82 3.86 -0.84
CA GLN A 10 17.70 4.59 -2.10
C GLN A 10 16.33 5.27 -2.21
N PHE A 11 15.29 4.62 -1.71
CA PHE A 11 13.95 5.18 -1.61
C PHE A 11 13.90 6.42 -0.69
N LEU A 12 14.53 6.36 0.49
CA LEU A 12 14.64 7.50 1.40
C LEU A 12 15.47 8.64 0.78
N GLN A 13 16.58 8.32 0.10
CA GLN A 13 17.33 9.32 -0.64
C GLN A 13 16.50 10.00 -1.74
N ALA A 14 15.65 9.25 -2.44
CA ALA A 14 14.74 9.83 -3.42
C ALA A 14 13.72 10.77 -2.75
N ILE A 15 13.17 10.39 -1.61
CA ILE A 15 12.24 11.24 -0.84
C ILE A 15 12.92 12.54 -0.40
N GLU A 16 14.13 12.48 0.14
CA GLU A 16 14.89 13.69 0.52
C GLU A 16 15.28 14.53 -0.70
N ARG A 17 15.52 13.91 -1.86
CA ARG A 17 15.87 14.65 -3.09
C ARG A 17 14.67 15.37 -3.70
N PHE A 18 13.51 14.74 -3.72
CA PHE A 18 12.34 15.23 -4.45
C PHE A 18 11.32 15.95 -3.57
N HIS A 19 11.40 15.80 -2.24
CA HIS A 19 10.44 16.35 -1.27
C HIS A 19 8.98 16.19 -1.70
N PRO A 20 8.52 14.96 -1.99
CA PRO A 20 7.18 14.73 -2.48
C PRO A 20 6.14 15.04 -1.40
N GLN A 21 5.02 15.63 -1.81
CA GLN A 21 3.86 15.82 -0.92
C GLN A 21 3.13 14.49 -0.64
N GLU A 22 3.19 13.55 -1.58
CA GLU A 22 2.55 12.24 -1.47
C GLU A 22 3.44 11.11 -2.00
N VAL A 23 3.41 9.98 -1.28
CA VAL A 23 4.02 8.71 -1.68
C VAL A 23 2.92 7.66 -1.82
N ILE A 24 2.78 7.10 -3.01
CA ILE A 24 1.77 6.08 -3.33
C ILE A 24 2.44 4.70 -3.36
N LEU A 25 2.07 3.83 -2.43
CA LEU A 25 2.56 2.45 -2.35
C LEU A 25 1.72 1.52 -3.24
N ALA A 26 2.32 1.06 -4.33
CA ALA A 26 1.68 0.23 -5.36
C ALA A 26 2.21 -1.22 -5.35
N LEU A 27 2.41 -1.80 -4.15
CA LEU A 27 2.85 -3.19 -4.02
C LEU A 27 1.70 -4.18 -4.24
N LYS A 28 2.05 -5.40 -4.64
CA LYS A 28 1.09 -6.50 -4.82
C LYS A 28 0.32 -6.74 -3.51
N PRO A 29 -1.01 -6.98 -3.54
CA PRO A 29 -1.80 -7.33 -2.37
C PRO A 29 -1.55 -8.78 -1.92
N SER A 30 -0.34 -9.06 -1.45
CA SER A 30 0.06 -10.33 -0.84
C SER A 30 0.50 -10.11 0.61
N PRO A 31 0.56 -11.15 1.46
CA PRO A 31 1.06 -11.01 2.83
C PRO A 31 2.42 -10.30 2.92
N GLU A 32 3.35 -10.60 2.01
CA GLU A 32 4.67 -9.98 1.94
C GLU A 32 4.59 -8.51 1.49
N GLY A 33 3.69 -8.21 0.55
CA GLY A 33 3.44 -6.84 0.10
C GLY A 33 2.83 -5.98 1.21
N GLU A 34 1.87 -6.52 1.97
CA GLU A 34 1.28 -5.84 3.14
C GLU A 34 2.31 -5.60 4.24
N ALA A 35 3.18 -6.58 4.53
CA ALA A 35 4.28 -6.41 5.48
C ALA A 35 5.24 -5.29 5.03
N THR A 36 5.55 -5.25 3.73
CA THR A 36 6.41 -4.21 3.16
C THR A 36 5.76 -2.83 3.18
N ILE A 37 4.46 -2.74 2.88
CA ILE A 37 3.69 -1.48 2.98
C ILE A 37 3.73 -0.96 4.42
N HIS A 38 3.49 -1.83 5.39
CA HIS A 38 3.51 -1.43 6.80
C HIS A 38 4.90 -0.96 7.22
N TYR A 39 5.96 -1.66 6.82
CA TYR A 39 7.34 -1.24 7.06
C TYR A 39 7.66 0.13 6.46
N LEU A 40 7.30 0.37 5.19
CA LEU A 40 7.53 1.66 4.53
C LEU A 40 6.70 2.78 5.16
N TRP A 41 5.46 2.48 5.57
CA TRP A 41 4.62 3.44 6.29
C TRP A 41 5.26 3.82 7.63
N GLU A 42 5.75 2.85 8.41
CA GLU A 42 6.45 3.09 9.68
C GLU A 42 7.68 4.00 9.52
N LEU A 43 8.44 3.85 8.42
CA LEU A 43 9.59 4.72 8.13
C LEU A 43 9.20 6.16 7.75
N LEU A 44 7.98 6.37 7.25
CA LEU A 44 7.52 7.64 6.71
C LEU A 44 6.52 8.37 7.61
N LYS A 45 5.93 7.70 8.61
CA LYS A 45 4.83 8.24 9.43
C LYS A 45 5.18 9.53 10.18
N ASP A 46 6.45 9.72 10.52
CA ASP A 46 6.94 10.90 11.25
C ASP A 46 7.42 12.02 10.30
N LYS A 47 7.36 11.79 8.97
CA LYS A 47 7.63 12.81 7.96
C LYS A 47 6.32 13.52 7.59
N ASP A 48 6.40 14.79 7.24
CA ASP A 48 5.27 15.57 6.72
C ASP A 48 4.97 15.20 5.24
N ILE A 49 4.71 13.92 5.01
CA ILE A 49 4.47 13.33 3.69
C ILE A 49 3.22 12.47 3.79
N LYS A 50 2.27 12.70 2.89
CA LYS A 50 1.08 11.87 2.79
C LYS A 50 1.46 10.50 2.22
N VAL A 51 1.23 9.43 2.98
CA VAL A 51 1.46 8.06 2.49
C VAL A 51 0.13 7.41 2.18
N THR A 52 -0.06 7.01 0.93
CA THR A 52 -1.26 6.29 0.47
C THR A 52 -0.88 5.00 -0.23
N ARG A 53 -1.89 4.19 -0.56
CA ARG A 53 -1.71 2.98 -1.37
C ARG A 53 -2.82 2.88 -2.39
N LEU A 54 -2.57 2.11 -3.44
CA LEU A 54 -3.63 1.72 -4.35
C LEU A 54 -4.71 0.92 -3.60
N SER A 55 -5.97 1.17 -3.97
CA SER A 55 -7.10 0.44 -3.44
C SER A 55 -7.01 -1.03 -3.82
N THR A 56 -7.41 -1.90 -2.91
CA THR A 56 -7.44 -3.34 -3.12
C THR A 56 -8.77 -3.87 -2.64
N GLY A 57 -9.53 -4.49 -3.55
CA GLY A 57 -10.90 -4.88 -3.30
C GLY A 57 -11.53 -5.43 -4.58
N LEU A 58 -12.84 -5.28 -4.68
CA LEU A 58 -13.60 -5.73 -5.84
C LEU A 58 -13.24 -4.90 -7.08
N PRO A 59 -12.90 -5.52 -8.22
CA PRO A 59 -12.68 -4.80 -9.46
C PRO A 59 -13.99 -4.24 -10.01
N PHE A 60 -13.92 -3.10 -10.69
CA PHE A 60 -15.07 -2.58 -11.45
C PHE A 60 -15.45 -3.56 -12.56
N GLY A 61 -16.75 -3.82 -12.69
CA GLY A 61 -17.29 -4.73 -13.70
C GLY A 61 -17.06 -6.22 -13.43
N GLY A 62 -16.52 -6.59 -12.27
CA GLY A 62 -16.46 -7.99 -11.84
C GLY A 62 -17.70 -8.39 -11.05
N ASP A 63 -18.18 -9.62 -11.25
CA ASP A 63 -19.32 -10.13 -10.48
C ASP A 63 -18.89 -10.56 -9.08
N LEU A 64 -19.76 -10.30 -8.11
CA LEU A 64 -19.56 -10.67 -6.71
C LEU A 64 -19.41 -12.19 -6.54
N GLU A 65 -20.15 -12.96 -7.33
CA GLU A 65 -20.23 -14.42 -7.27
C GLU A 65 -18.90 -15.11 -7.61
N TYR A 66 -18.06 -14.47 -8.44
CA TYR A 66 -16.75 -14.98 -8.82
C TYR A 66 -15.61 -14.40 -7.96
N SER A 67 -15.93 -13.56 -6.98
CA SER A 67 -14.92 -12.92 -6.13
C SER A 67 -14.48 -13.82 -4.98
N SER A 68 -13.17 -13.87 -4.73
CA SER A 68 -12.64 -14.65 -3.60
C SER A 68 -13.12 -14.07 -2.26
N MET A 69 -13.29 -14.94 -1.26
CA MET A 69 -13.64 -14.52 0.11
C MET A 69 -12.63 -13.52 0.69
N LEU A 70 -11.35 -13.63 0.33
CA LEU A 70 -10.32 -12.68 0.73
C LEU A 70 -10.57 -11.29 0.13
N THR A 71 -10.91 -11.21 -1.16
CA THR A 71 -11.27 -9.97 -1.85
C THR A 71 -12.49 -9.31 -1.20
N LEU A 72 -13.54 -10.09 -0.93
CA LEU A 72 -14.77 -9.62 -0.28
C LEU A 72 -14.50 -9.09 1.14
N SER A 73 -13.74 -9.83 1.94
CA SER A 73 -13.33 -9.41 3.28
C SER A 73 -12.56 -8.09 3.25
N ASN A 74 -11.63 -7.94 2.29
CA ASN A 74 -10.87 -6.70 2.12
C ASN A 74 -11.73 -5.53 1.68
N ALA A 75 -12.64 -5.74 0.72
CA ALA A 75 -13.59 -4.71 0.28
C ALA A 75 -14.49 -4.24 1.44
N TRP A 76 -14.99 -5.18 2.24
CA TRP A 76 -15.82 -4.87 3.41
C TRP A 76 -15.08 -4.05 4.47
N LYS A 77 -13.83 -4.43 4.79
CA LYS A 77 -12.99 -3.71 5.75
C LYS A 77 -12.69 -2.27 5.31
N ARG A 78 -12.59 -2.04 4.00
CA ARG A 78 -12.17 -0.76 3.41
C ARG A 78 -13.32 0.05 2.79
N ARG A 79 -14.56 -0.27 3.14
CA ARG A 79 -15.74 0.52 2.73
C ARG A 79 -15.60 1.96 3.22
N TYR A 80 -16.07 2.90 2.41
CA TYR A 80 -16.10 4.33 2.72
C TYR A 80 -17.55 4.81 2.74
N PRO A 81 -17.89 5.83 3.55
CA PRO A 81 -19.22 6.44 3.53
C PRO A 81 -19.48 7.09 2.17
N VAL A 82 -20.75 7.15 1.79
CA VAL A 82 -21.22 7.84 0.57
C VAL A 82 -21.84 9.16 0.96
#